data_AF-A0A937R058-F1
#
_entry.id   AF-A0A937R058-F1
#
_cell.length_a   1.000
_cell.length_b   1.000
_cell.length_c   1.000
_cell.angle_alpha   90.00
_cell.angle_beta   90.00
_cell.angle_gamma   90.00
#
_symmetry.space_group_name_H-M   'P 1'
#
loop_
_entity.id
_entity.type
_entity.pdbx_description
1 polymer ?
#
loop_
_entity_poly.entity_id
_entity_poly.type
_entity_poly.pdbx_seq_one_letter_code
_entity_poly.pdbx_strand_id
1 'polypeptide(L)'
;MKTTQGSERQSTYEVYKKLINERRNVLETIKGQSLEFAATKTVTTIPASKIAARLEKGTALISYFLDKKRILIWVINNGAISAAFVGTGSKEVGELVADYREAIASQQDMLVADLGDQLSELLIKPVLNKLNYAEKLFIVPSRSLHHLPFSSLPLSNERFLVQDYIITILPNASSLFFMDKAVTPDRKTIFAMGNPERVKKELNLEFAEIEVKSISKNFPHKTTLTGKDAKETVIKERDLVNTGVVHIAAHG
;
A
#
# COMPACT_ATOMS: atom_id res chain seq x y z
N MET A 1 14.53 6.16 53.60
CA MET A 1 15.21 6.25 52.28
C MET A 1 14.20 6.73 51.24
N LYS A 2 14.24 8.02 50.86
CA LYS A 2 13.44 8.55 49.74
C LYS A 2 14.13 8.13 48.44
N THR A 3 13.38 7.50 47.53
CA THR A 3 13.89 6.85 46.33
C THR A 3 14.33 7.88 45.28
N THR A 4 15.62 7.86 44.97
CA THR A 4 16.31 8.68 43.94
C THR A 4 15.81 8.43 42.51
N GLN A 5 14.98 7.41 42.27
CA GLN A 5 14.46 7.04 40.94
C GLN A 5 13.33 7.95 40.42
N GLY A 6 12.69 8.78 41.25
CA GLY A 6 11.59 9.66 40.83
C GLY A 6 12.06 10.88 40.03
N SER A 7 13.15 11.52 40.49
CA SER A 7 13.68 12.75 39.87
C SER A 7 14.35 12.47 38.51
N GLU A 8 15.05 11.35 38.37
CA GLU A 8 15.68 10.95 37.10
C GLU A 8 14.66 10.55 36.02
N ARG A 9 13.55 9.92 36.39
CA ARG A 9 12.46 9.63 35.45
C ARG A 9 11.79 10.91 34.95
N GLN A 10 11.62 11.88 35.84
CA GLN A 10 10.98 13.15 35.51
C GLN A 10 11.89 14.02 34.64
N SER A 11 13.20 14.06 34.91
CA SER A 11 14.15 14.75 34.03
C SER A 11 14.23 14.11 32.64
N THR A 12 14.25 12.78 32.57
CA THR A 12 14.23 12.03 31.29
C THR A 12 12.95 12.33 30.50
N TYR A 13 11.80 12.40 31.17
CA TYR A 13 10.52 12.71 30.53
C TYR A 13 10.46 14.15 29.99
N GLU A 14 11.03 15.12 30.70
CA GLU A 14 11.10 16.51 30.23
C GLU A 14 12.08 16.69 29.05
N VAL A 15 13.22 15.99 29.08
CA VAL A 15 14.15 15.93 27.93
C VAL A 15 13.45 15.32 26.71
N TYR A 16 12.69 14.24 26.89
CA TYR A 16 11.91 13.61 25.84
C TYR A 16 10.86 14.57 25.23
N LYS A 17 10.10 15.29 26.07
CA LYS A 17 9.14 16.30 25.59
C LYS A 17 9.81 17.41 24.79
N LYS A 18 10.96 17.89 25.25
CA LYS A 18 11.73 18.94 24.57
C LYS A 18 12.18 18.47 23.18
N LEU A 19 12.74 17.27 23.09
CA LEU A 19 13.16 16.66 21.82
C LEU A 19 11.98 16.46 20.84
N ILE A 20 10.79 16.09 21.33
CA ILE A 20 9.59 15.97 20.51
C ILE A 20 9.13 17.33 19.97
N ASN A 21 9.19 18.40 20.78
CA ASN A 21 8.85 19.75 20.32
C ASN A 21 9.86 20.30 19.31
N GLU A 22 11.16 20.12 19.56
CA GLU A 22 12.21 20.52 18.61
C GLU A 22 12.07 19.76 17.29
N ARG A 23 11.84 18.45 17.33
CA ARG A 23 11.54 17.65 16.14
C ARG A 23 10.32 18.19 15.39
N ARG A 24 9.24 18.55 16.08
CA ARG A 24 8.04 19.13 15.45
C ARG A 24 8.35 20.45 14.74
N ASN A 25 9.09 21.35 15.40
CA ASN A 25 9.43 22.67 14.83
C ASN A 25 10.33 22.55 13.60
N VAL A 26 11.34 21.67 13.63
CA VAL A 26 12.20 21.37 12.49
C VAL A 26 11.37 20.86 11.31
N LEU A 27 10.41 19.96 11.58
CA LEU A 27 9.55 19.42 10.54
C LEU A 27 8.60 20.48 9.96
N GLU A 28 8.05 21.40 10.77
CA GLU A 28 7.25 22.54 10.28
C GLU A 28 8.06 23.48 9.37
N THR A 29 9.31 23.79 9.73
CA THR A 29 10.17 24.63 8.89
C THR A 29 10.45 23.96 7.54
N ILE A 30 10.66 22.63 7.53
CA ILE A 30 10.88 21.87 6.29
C ILE A 30 9.59 21.78 5.44
N LYS A 31 8.41 21.70 6.08
CA LYS A 31 7.11 21.72 5.37
C LYS A 31 6.91 22.97 4.53
N GLY A 32 7.39 24.12 5.01
CA GLY A 32 7.31 25.39 4.26
C GLY A 32 8.16 25.43 3.00
N GLN A 33 9.14 24.53 2.85
CA GLN A 33 10.12 24.55 1.77
C GLN A 33 9.93 23.43 0.73
N SER A 34 9.25 22.33 1.06
CA SER A 34 8.95 21.24 0.10
C SER A 34 7.77 20.37 0.56
N LEU A 35 6.67 20.38 -0.21
CA LEU A 35 5.51 19.50 0.00
C LEU A 35 5.86 18.01 -0.21
N GLU A 36 6.77 17.70 -1.15
CA GLU A 36 7.20 16.32 -1.44
C GLU A 36 8.01 15.73 -0.26
N PHE A 37 8.87 16.53 0.37
CA PHE A 37 9.62 16.10 1.57
C PHE A 37 8.72 16.02 2.80
N ALA A 38 7.80 16.98 2.95
CA ALA A 38 6.79 16.98 4.01
C ALA A 38 5.96 15.70 4.00
N ALA A 39 5.48 15.25 2.84
CA ALA A 39 4.67 14.05 2.70
C ALA A 39 5.40 12.75 3.03
N THR A 40 6.74 12.75 2.92
CA THR A 40 7.57 11.57 3.17
C THR A 40 8.03 11.46 4.64
N LYS A 41 8.13 12.58 5.38
CA LYS A 41 8.62 12.60 6.78
C LYS A 41 7.64 13.15 7.82
N THR A 42 6.52 13.74 7.43
CA THR A 42 5.45 14.22 8.33
C THR A 42 4.06 14.01 7.78
N VAL A 43 3.13 13.61 8.63
CA VAL A 43 1.71 13.61 8.28
C VAL A 43 1.24 15.07 8.21
N THR A 44 1.33 15.69 7.05
CA THR A 44 0.48 16.83 6.72
C THR A 44 -0.92 16.28 6.50
N THR A 45 -1.85 16.62 7.38
CA THR A 45 -3.23 16.14 7.28
C THR A 45 -3.97 16.96 6.23
N ILE A 46 -4.33 16.32 5.11
CA ILE A 46 -5.18 16.94 4.10
C ILE A 46 -6.65 16.79 4.54
N PRO A 47 -7.45 17.88 4.59
CA PRO A 47 -8.87 17.78 4.92
C PRO A 47 -9.61 16.84 3.96
N ALA A 48 -10.54 16.04 4.49
CA ALA A 48 -11.31 15.09 3.70
C ALA A 48 -12.11 15.76 2.55
N SER A 49 -12.52 17.02 2.72
CA SER A 49 -13.17 17.79 1.65
C SER A 49 -12.24 18.07 0.46
N LYS A 50 -10.94 18.32 0.70
CA LYS A 50 -9.95 18.48 -0.38
C LYS A 50 -9.69 17.15 -1.08
N ILE A 51 -9.68 16.04 -0.34
CA ILE A 51 -9.60 14.69 -0.92
C ILE A 51 -10.81 14.43 -1.82
N ALA A 52 -12.02 14.72 -1.32
CA ALA A 52 -13.27 14.56 -2.05
C ALA A 52 -13.32 15.41 -3.33
N ALA A 53 -12.87 16.65 -3.27
CA ALA A 53 -12.79 17.54 -4.44
C ALA A 53 -11.75 17.08 -5.47
N ARG A 54 -10.73 16.32 -5.06
CA ARG A 54 -9.67 15.83 -5.94
C ARG A 54 -10.02 14.52 -6.64
N LEU A 55 -10.93 13.70 -6.10
CA LEU A 55 -11.32 12.43 -6.72
C LEU A 55 -11.92 12.63 -8.11
N GLU A 56 -11.49 11.80 -9.06
CA GLU A 56 -12.05 11.76 -10.40
C GLU A 56 -13.50 11.23 -10.38
N LYS A 57 -14.29 11.60 -11.39
CA LYS A 57 -15.62 11.00 -11.59
C LYS A 57 -15.49 9.48 -11.76
N GLY A 58 -16.46 8.73 -11.24
CA GLY A 58 -16.45 7.26 -11.28
C GLY A 58 -15.39 6.62 -10.37
N THR A 59 -14.79 7.38 -9.44
CA THR A 59 -13.82 6.87 -8.47
C THR A 59 -14.34 7.05 -7.05
N ALA A 60 -14.32 5.97 -6.28
CA ALA A 60 -14.56 6.02 -4.83
C ALA A 60 -13.27 5.72 -4.06
N LEU A 61 -13.11 6.36 -2.89
CA LEU A 61 -12.06 6.08 -1.94
C LEU A 61 -12.64 5.44 -0.69
N ILE A 62 -12.07 4.31 -0.27
CA ILE A 62 -12.37 3.62 0.99
C ILE A 62 -11.14 3.72 1.88
N SER A 63 -11.29 4.29 3.07
CA SER A 63 -10.23 4.37 4.07
C SER A 63 -10.61 3.60 5.33
N TYR A 64 -9.72 2.73 5.77
CA TYR A 64 -9.92 1.92 6.97
C TYR A 64 -9.13 2.46 8.15
N PHE A 65 -9.68 2.30 9.36
CA PHE A 65 -8.93 2.41 10.61
C PHE A 65 -9.35 1.30 11.56
N LEU A 66 -8.38 0.46 11.93
CA LEU A 66 -8.58 -0.69 12.80
C LEU A 66 -8.19 -0.33 14.23
N ASP A 67 -9.19 -0.26 15.11
CA ASP A 67 -8.99 -0.09 16.55
C ASP A 67 -9.06 -1.45 17.27
N LYS A 68 -8.77 -1.48 18.57
CA LYS A 68 -8.80 -2.70 19.38
C LYS A 68 -10.15 -3.38 19.44
N LYS A 69 -11.25 -2.65 19.22
CA LYS A 69 -12.63 -3.16 19.37
C LYS A 69 -13.54 -2.91 18.18
N ARG A 70 -13.07 -2.16 17.17
CA ARG A 70 -13.91 -1.74 16.05
C ARG A 70 -13.11 -1.40 14.81
N ILE A 71 -13.78 -1.50 13.67
CA ILE A 71 -13.32 -1.02 12.37
C ILE A 71 -14.10 0.26 12.05
N LEU A 72 -13.39 1.30 11.66
CA LEU A 72 -13.95 2.50 11.04
C LEU A 72 -13.68 2.44 9.54
N ILE A 73 -14.72 2.65 8.74
CA ILE A 73 -14.64 2.63 7.28
C ILE A 73 -15.19 3.95 6.78
N TRP A 74 -14.33 4.81 6.23
CA TRP A 74 -14.77 6.04 5.56
C TRP A 74 -14.85 5.79 4.06
N VAL A 75 -15.93 6.28 3.44
CA VAL A 75 -16.08 6.29 1.99
C VAL A 75 -16.24 7.71 1.49
N ILE A 76 -15.45 8.05 0.49
CA ILE A 76 -15.59 9.26 -0.29
C ILE A 76 -15.99 8.87 -1.71
N ASN A 77 -17.16 9.31 -2.15
CA ASN A 77 -17.66 9.03 -3.49
C ASN A 77 -18.54 10.21 -3.96
N ASN A 78 -18.35 10.66 -5.20
CA ASN A 78 -19.11 11.78 -5.79
C ASN A 78 -19.18 13.03 -4.89
N GLY A 79 -18.07 13.38 -4.23
CA GLY A 79 -17.97 14.52 -3.31
C GLY A 79 -18.59 14.31 -1.93
N ALA A 80 -19.37 13.24 -1.72
CA ALA A 80 -19.94 12.90 -0.43
C ALA A 80 -18.94 12.11 0.43
N ILE A 81 -18.95 12.38 1.74
CA ILE A 81 -18.16 11.65 2.73
C ILE A 81 -19.13 10.92 3.64
N SER A 82 -18.94 9.62 3.81
CA SER A 82 -19.75 8.76 4.69
C SER A 82 -18.86 7.85 5.52
N ALA A 83 -19.41 7.28 6.60
CA ALA A 83 -18.69 6.36 7.46
C ALA A 83 -19.58 5.19 7.87
N ALA A 84 -18.96 4.02 8.04
CA ALA A 84 -19.56 2.83 8.63
C ALA A 84 -18.67 2.31 9.78
N PHE A 85 -19.29 1.55 10.68
CA PHE A 85 -18.66 1.00 11.87
C PHE A 85 -18.96 -0.48 11.96
N VAL A 86 -17.95 -1.28 12.29
CA VAL A 86 -18.09 -2.73 12.51
C VAL A 86 -17.47 -3.09 13.86
N GLY A 87 -18.20 -3.86 14.66
CA GLY A 87 -17.85 -4.20 16.04
C GLY A 87 -16.78 -5.29 16.20
N THR A 88 -15.74 -5.27 15.37
CA THR A 88 -14.66 -6.27 15.38
C THR A 88 -13.31 -5.60 15.61
N GLY A 89 -12.49 -6.20 16.47
CA GLY A 89 -11.18 -5.68 16.83
C GLY A 89 -10.09 -5.98 15.82
N SER A 90 -9.02 -5.20 15.90
CA SER A 90 -7.86 -5.35 15.02
C SER A 90 -7.10 -6.68 15.17
N LYS A 91 -7.30 -7.41 16.28
CA LYS A 91 -6.64 -8.71 16.50
C LYS A 91 -7.36 -9.79 15.69
N GLU A 92 -8.67 -9.87 15.85
CA GLU A 92 -9.54 -10.83 15.17
C GLU A 92 -9.48 -10.64 13.65
N VAL A 93 -9.50 -9.40 13.16
CA VAL A 93 -9.30 -9.10 11.73
C VAL A 93 -7.90 -9.51 11.26
N GLY A 94 -6.88 -9.36 12.11
CA GLY A 94 -5.52 -9.77 11.80
C GLY A 94 -5.38 -11.28 11.60
N GLU A 95 -6.01 -12.06 12.46
CA GLU A 95 -6.07 -13.53 12.37
C GLU A 95 -6.79 -13.96 11.09
N LEU A 96 -7.98 -13.41 10.81
CA LEU A 96 -8.71 -13.69 9.56
C LEU A 96 -7.91 -13.38 8.29
N VAL A 97 -7.19 -12.25 8.26
CA VAL A 97 -6.33 -11.89 7.11
C VAL A 97 -5.18 -12.87 6.97
N ALA A 98 -4.56 -13.30 8.07
CA ALA A 98 -3.45 -14.26 8.04
C ALA A 98 -3.93 -15.62 7.51
N ASP A 99 -5.03 -16.13 8.07
CA ASP A 99 -5.62 -17.41 7.70
C ASP A 99 -6.10 -17.40 6.24
N TYR A 100 -6.71 -16.29 5.79
CA TYR A 100 -7.16 -16.16 4.41
C TYR A 100 -6.00 -16.20 3.41
N ARG A 101 -4.89 -15.53 3.71
CA ARG A 101 -3.70 -15.58 2.88
C ARG A 101 -3.09 -16.98 2.83
N GLU A 102 -3.05 -17.66 3.97
CA GLU A 102 -2.56 -19.04 4.05
C GLU A 102 -3.45 -19.99 3.26
N ALA A 103 -4.77 -19.86 3.37
CA ALA A 103 -5.73 -20.65 2.61
C ALA A 103 -5.55 -20.47 1.10
N ILE A 104 -5.30 -19.24 0.63
CA ILE A 104 -4.99 -18.96 -0.78
C ILE A 104 -3.66 -19.63 -1.18
N ALA A 105 -2.61 -19.43 -0.39
CA ALA A 105 -1.28 -19.95 -0.70
C ALA A 105 -1.25 -21.49 -0.76
N SER A 106 -2.02 -22.12 0.13
CA SER A 106 -2.18 -23.56 0.24
C SER A 106 -3.33 -24.12 -0.62
N GLN A 107 -3.98 -23.30 -1.45
CA GLN A 107 -5.07 -23.69 -2.37
C GLN A 107 -6.22 -24.46 -1.68
N GLN A 108 -6.64 -23.98 -0.50
CA GLN A 108 -7.72 -24.58 0.29
C GLN A 108 -9.07 -23.96 -0.08
N ASP A 109 -9.61 -24.29 -1.25
CA ASP A 109 -10.76 -23.61 -1.87
C ASP A 109 -11.96 -23.36 -0.94
N MET A 110 -12.35 -24.37 -0.15
CA MET A 110 -13.48 -24.25 0.78
C MET A 110 -13.20 -23.23 1.90
N LEU A 111 -11.98 -23.21 2.42
CA LEU A 111 -11.56 -22.26 3.46
C LEU A 111 -11.37 -20.85 2.89
N VAL A 112 -10.90 -20.74 1.64
CA VAL A 112 -10.83 -19.47 0.91
C VAL A 112 -12.22 -18.85 0.76
N ALA A 113 -13.22 -19.66 0.40
CA ALA A 113 -14.60 -19.18 0.28
C ALA A 113 -15.14 -18.65 1.62
N ASP A 114 -15.05 -19.44 2.69
CA ASP A 114 -15.57 -19.06 4.02
C ASP A 114 -14.86 -17.82 4.59
N LEU A 115 -13.53 -17.81 4.63
CA LEU A 115 -12.77 -16.66 5.14
C LEU A 115 -12.94 -15.42 4.27
N GLY A 116 -13.03 -15.59 2.95
CA GLY A 116 -13.30 -14.51 2.00
C GLY A 116 -14.65 -13.85 2.26
N ASP A 117 -15.70 -14.64 2.46
CA ASP A 117 -17.04 -14.14 2.79
C ASP A 117 -17.06 -13.39 4.13
N GLN A 118 -16.42 -13.95 5.16
CA GLN A 118 -16.28 -13.28 6.46
C GLN A 118 -15.56 -11.92 6.34
N LEU A 119 -14.46 -11.86 5.60
CA LEU A 119 -13.74 -10.60 5.37
C LEU A 119 -14.56 -9.60 4.55
N SER A 120 -15.32 -10.06 3.56
CA SER A 120 -16.19 -9.20 2.75
C SER A 120 -17.35 -8.61 3.56
N GLU A 121 -17.97 -9.40 4.44
CA GLU A 121 -18.98 -8.95 5.40
C GLU A 121 -18.46 -7.86 6.35
N LEU A 122 -17.20 -7.97 6.77
CA LEU A 122 -16.59 -6.99 7.67
C LEU A 122 -16.13 -5.71 6.95
N LEU A 123 -15.66 -5.81 5.69
CA LEU A 123 -14.88 -4.74 5.07
C LEU A 123 -15.56 -4.07 3.87
N ILE A 124 -16.41 -4.79 3.13
CA ILE A 124 -16.97 -4.31 1.85
C ILE A 124 -18.48 -4.10 1.96
N LYS A 125 -19.22 -5.12 2.39
CA LYS A 125 -20.69 -5.08 2.47
C LYS A 125 -21.25 -3.91 3.30
N PRO A 126 -20.63 -3.47 4.42
CA PRO A 126 -21.12 -2.33 5.21
C PRO A 126 -21.14 -1.01 4.45
N VAL A 127 -20.37 -0.90 3.37
CA VAL A 127 -20.24 0.33 2.57
C VAL A 127 -20.57 0.14 1.09
N LEU A 128 -21.00 -1.05 0.67
CA LEU A 128 -21.23 -1.38 -0.74
C LEU A 128 -22.24 -0.43 -1.40
N ASN A 129 -23.31 -0.07 -0.68
CA ASN A 129 -24.31 0.89 -1.15
C ASN A 129 -23.80 2.35 -1.27
N LYS A 130 -22.58 2.65 -0.81
CA LYS A 130 -21.91 3.95 -0.95
C LYS A 130 -20.99 4.00 -2.18
N LEU A 131 -20.78 2.87 -2.85
CA LEU A 131 -19.90 2.74 -4.02
C LEU A 131 -20.66 2.87 -5.35
N ASN A 132 -21.93 3.25 -5.32
CA ASN A 132 -22.75 3.39 -6.53
C ASN A 132 -22.07 4.26 -7.58
N TYR A 133 -22.11 3.81 -8.84
CA TYR A 133 -21.52 4.46 -10.01
C TYR A 133 -19.99 4.60 -9.99
N ALA A 134 -19.30 3.98 -9.03
CA ALA A 134 -17.85 3.89 -9.05
C ALA A 134 -17.40 2.71 -9.93
N GLU A 135 -16.41 2.95 -10.78
CA GLU A 135 -15.70 1.93 -11.57
C GLU A 135 -14.29 1.70 -11.02
N LYS A 136 -13.74 2.69 -10.30
CA LYS A 136 -12.42 2.64 -9.69
C LYS A 136 -12.55 2.73 -8.16
N LEU A 137 -11.80 1.89 -7.45
CA LEU A 137 -11.69 1.92 -6.00
C LEU A 137 -10.26 2.24 -5.56
N PHE A 138 -10.12 3.33 -4.81
CA PHE A 138 -8.92 3.63 -4.05
C PHE A 138 -9.08 3.12 -2.64
N ILE A 139 -8.25 2.17 -2.24
CA ILE A 139 -8.31 1.56 -0.92
C ILE A 139 -7.11 2.04 -0.11
N VAL A 140 -7.37 2.62 1.06
CA VAL A 140 -6.36 2.99 2.06
C VAL A 140 -6.46 2.00 3.22
N PRO A 141 -5.58 0.98 3.28
CA PRO A 141 -5.61 -0.03 4.32
C PRO A 141 -5.10 0.53 5.66
N SER A 142 -5.34 -0.24 6.73
CA SER A 142 -4.79 0.01 8.05
C SER A 142 -4.36 -1.32 8.69
N ARG A 143 -3.18 -1.36 9.30
CA ARG A 143 -2.64 -2.53 10.03
C ARG A 143 -2.58 -3.78 9.14
N SER A 144 -3.12 -4.91 9.59
CA SER A 144 -3.12 -6.20 8.88
C SER A 144 -3.73 -6.11 7.48
N LEU A 145 -4.61 -5.14 7.22
CA LEU A 145 -5.22 -4.95 5.90
C LEU A 145 -4.21 -4.61 4.80
N HIS A 146 -2.99 -4.16 5.13
CA HIS A 146 -1.93 -4.01 4.11
C HIS A 146 -1.52 -5.32 3.46
N HIS A 147 -1.79 -6.46 4.11
CA HIS A 147 -1.50 -7.79 3.58
C HIS A 147 -2.71 -8.43 2.90
N LEU A 148 -3.89 -7.84 3.01
CA LEU A 148 -5.12 -8.42 2.47
C LEU A 148 -5.16 -8.24 0.94
N PRO A 149 -5.31 -9.32 0.15
CA PRO A 149 -5.59 -9.22 -1.27
C PRO A 149 -7.03 -8.77 -1.51
N PHE A 150 -7.32 -7.46 -1.38
CA PHE A 150 -8.68 -6.91 -1.56
C PHE A 150 -9.35 -7.35 -2.88
N SER A 151 -8.55 -7.49 -3.95
CA SER A 151 -9.00 -7.95 -5.26
C SER A 151 -9.68 -9.32 -5.24
N SER A 152 -9.30 -10.20 -4.31
CA SER A 152 -9.87 -11.55 -4.18
C SER A 152 -11.05 -11.63 -3.21
N LEU A 153 -11.52 -10.52 -2.64
CA LEU A 153 -12.69 -10.56 -1.77
C LEU A 153 -13.97 -10.81 -2.57
N PRO A 154 -14.85 -11.75 -2.16
CA PRO A 154 -16.12 -12.01 -2.83
C PRO A 154 -17.11 -10.85 -2.59
N LEU A 155 -17.86 -10.47 -3.62
CA LEU A 155 -19.00 -9.54 -3.52
C LEU A 155 -20.34 -10.29 -3.44
N SER A 156 -20.43 -11.38 -4.21
CA SER A 156 -21.55 -12.30 -4.29
C SER A 156 -21.02 -13.69 -4.67
N ASN A 157 -21.89 -14.70 -4.74
CA ASN A 157 -21.52 -16.02 -5.24
C ASN A 157 -20.72 -15.88 -6.56
N GLU A 158 -19.53 -16.47 -6.58
CA GLU A 158 -18.62 -16.55 -7.72
C GLU A 158 -18.16 -15.22 -8.35
N ARG A 159 -18.41 -14.07 -7.69
CA ARG A 159 -17.94 -12.76 -8.18
C ARG A 159 -17.09 -12.04 -7.15
N PHE A 160 -15.88 -11.69 -7.55
CA PHE A 160 -14.87 -11.02 -6.73
C PHE A 160 -14.83 -9.51 -6.99
N LEU A 161 -14.31 -8.75 -6.02
CA LEU A 161 -14.23 -7.29 -6.06
C LEU A 161 -13.52 -6.77 -7.32
N VAL A 162 -12.46 -7.45 -7.76
CA VAL A 162 -11.70 -7.07 -8.97
C VAL A 162 -12.49 -7.19 -10.27
N GLN A 163 -13.60 -7.94 -10.28
CA GLN A 163 -14.44 -8.09 -11.47
C GLN A 163 -15.37 -6.89 -11.66
N ASP A 164 -15.67 -6.16 -10.60
CA ASP A 164 -16.57 -5.00 -10.64
C ASP A 164 -15.80 -3.67 -10.59
N TYR A 165 -14.56 -3.67 -10.06
CA TYR A 165 -13.80 -2.45 -9.84
C TYR A 165 -12.32 -2.55 -10.24
N ILE A 166 -11.78 -1.46 -10.79
CA ILE A 166 -10.34 -1.24 -10.90
C ILE A 166 -9.81 -0.81 -9.52
N ILE A 167 -9.03 -1.67 -8.88
CA ILE A 167 -8.56 -1.46 -7.51
C ILE A 167 -7.15 -0.88 -7.51
N THR A 168 -6.95 0.23 -6.79
CA THR A 168 -5.63 0.78 -6.48
C THR A 168 -5.46 0.91 -4.98
N ILE A 169 -4.38 0.35 -4.44
CA ILE A 169 -4.04 0.48 -3.02
C ILE A 169 -3.19 1.73 -2.83
N LEU A 170 -3.63 2.61 -1.94
CA LEU A 170 -2.89 3.81 -1.55
C LEU A 170 -2.35 3.63 -0.13
N PRO A 171 -1.11 4.07 0.17
CA PRO A 171 -0.58 4.02 1.53
C PRO A 171 -1.30 5.02 2.45
N ASN A 172 -1.87 6.09 1.90
CA ASN A 172 -2.72 7.05 2.58
C ASN A 172 -3.55 7.85 1.55
N ALA A 173 -4.60 8.53 2.01
CA ALA A 173 -5.47 9.30 1.11
C ALA A 173 -4.74 10.49 0.44
N SER A 174 -3.75 11.09 1.11
CA SER A 174 -2.98 12.21 0.54
C SER A 174 -2.11 11.82 -0.66
N SER A 175 -1.85 10.52 -0.88
CA SER A 175 -1.16 10.01 -2.08
C SER A 175 -1.79 10.46 -3.39
N LEU A 176 -3.10 10.74 -3.39
CA LEU A 176 -3.84 11.28 -4.53
C LEU A 176 -3.19 12.54 -5.14
N PHE A 177 -2.61 13.41 -4.32
CA PHE A 177 -2.01 14.67 -4.79
C PHE A 177 -0.63 14.47 -5.44
N PHE A 178 -0.05 13.28 -5.33
CA PHE A 178 1.24 12.94 -5.94
C PHE A 178 1.09 12.12 -7.23
N MET A 179 -0.14 11.66 -7.52
CA MET A 179 -0.44 10.87 -8.72
C MET A 179 -0.59 11.74 -9.99
N ASP A 180 -0.65 13.07 -9.85
CA ASP A 180 -0.85 14.03 -10.95
C ASP A 180 0.32 14.17 -11.93
N LYS A 181 1.46 13.55 -11.65
CA LYS A 181 2.54 13.51 -12.63
C LYS A 181 2.05 12.63 -13.78
N ALA A 182 1.54 13.28 -14.84
CA ALA A 182 1.24 12.64 -16.11
C ALA A 182 2.51 11.95 -16.61
N VAL A 183 2.68 10.68 -16.24
CA VAL A 183 3.71 9.84 -16.83
C VAL A 183 3.15 9.49 -18.19
N THR A 184 3.61 10.20 -19.22
CA THR A 184 3.41 9.73 -20.60
C THR A 184 3.88 8.28 -20.62
N PRO A 185 3.02 7.29 -20.98
CA PRO A 185 3.43 5.90 -20.94
C PRO A 185 4.52 5.69 -21.99
N ASP A 186 5.79 5.76 -21.59
CA ASP A 186 6.89 5.37 -22.46
C ASP A 186 6.92 3.85 -22.52
N ARG A 187 6.39 3.32 -23.62
CA ARG A 187 6.38 1.88 -23.89
C ARG A 187 7.55 1.46 -24.80
N LYS A 188 8.52 2.35 -25.02
CA LYS A 188 9.67 2.09 -25.90
C LYS A 188 10.91 1.68 -25.13
N THR A 189 11.03 2.11 -23.88
CA THR A 189 12.19 1.84 -23.03
C THR A 189 11.86 0.84 -21.92
N ILE A 190 12.75 -0.14 -21.71
CA ILE A 190 12.69 -1.07 -20.59
C ILE A 190 14.05 -1.24 -19.92
N PHE A 191 14.04 -1.23 -18.60
CA PHE A 191 15.11 -1.75 -17.76
C PHE A 191 14.62 -3.01 -17.06
N ALA A 192 15.20 -4.17 -17.38
CA ALA A 192 14.78 -5.45 -16.89
C ALA A 192 15.91 -6.16 -16.13
N MET A 193 15.64 -6.60 -14.90
CA MET A 193 16.60 -7.31 -14.07
C MET A 193 16.02 -8.64 -13.58
N GLY A 194 16.73 -9.75 -13.81
CA GLY A 194 16.25 -11.08 -13.47
C GLY A 194 17.30 -11.93 -12.77
N ASN A 195 16.89 -12.75 -11.81
CA ASN A 195 17.73 -13.76 -11.17
C ASN A 195 19.09 -13.22 -10.66
N PRO A 196 19.12 -12.25 -9.71
CA PRO A 196 20.37 -11.80 -9.11
C PRO A 196 21.15 -12.98 -8.51
N GLU A 197 22.48 -13.01 -8.69
CA GLU A 197 23.31 -14.08 -8.15
C GLU A 197 23.20 -14.14 -6.61
N ARG A 198 22.92 -15.34 -6.07
CA ARG A 198 22.81 -15.59 -4.64
C ARG A 198 23.94 -16.49 -4.15
N VAL A 199 24.28 -16.36 -2.87
CA VAL A 199 25.29 -17.21 -2.20
C VAL A 199 24.87 -18.69 -2.22
N LYS A 200 23.57 -18.98 -2.10
CA LYS A 200 23.01 -20.34 -2.19
C LYS A 200 22.38 -20.54 -3.57
N LYS A 201 23.02 -21.34 -4.42
CA LYS A 201 22.58 -21.62 -5.80
C LYS A 201 21.23 -22.34 -5.90
N GLU A 202 20.87 -23.12 -4.89
CA GLU A 202 19.59 -23.85 -4.81
C GLU A 202 18.35 -22.92 -4.78
N LEU A 203 18.57 -21.63 -4.53
CA LEU A 203 17.53 -20.60 -4.53
C LEU A 203 17.55 -19.75 -5.81
N ASN A 204 18.26 -20.17 -6.86
CA ASN A 204 18.27 -19.43 -8.13
C ASN A 204 16.91 -19.54 -8.82
N LEU A 205 16.45 -18.44 -9.39
CA LEU A 205 15.21 -18.35 -10.17
C LEU A 205 15.58 -18.41 -11.65
N GLU A 206 15.97 -19.58 -12.15
CA GLU A 206 16.42 -19.72 -13.55
C GLU A 206 15.37 -19.21 -14.56
N PHE A 207 14.08 -19.41 -14.25
CA PHE A 207 12.98 -18.90 -15.07
C PHE A 207 12.86 -17.37 -15.06
N ALA A 208 13.35 -16.66 -14.03
CA ALA A 208 13.37 -15.21 -14.02
C ALA A 208 14.32 -14.65 -15.08
N GLU A 209 15.40 -15.35 -15.42
CA GLU A 209 16.25 -14.94 -16.55
C GLU A 209 15.52 -15.06 -17.88
N ILE A 210 14.78 -16.15 -18.06
CA ILE A 210 14.00 -16.42 -19.27
C ILE A 210 12.91 -15.36 -19.41
N GLU A 211 12.21 -15.02 -18.32
CA GLU A 211 11.19 -13.99 -18.25
C GLU A 211 11.73 -12.63 -18.72
N VAL A 212 12.80 -12.13 -18.08
CA VAL A 212 13.32 -10.78 -18.41
C VAL A 212 13.86 -10.70 -19.82
N LYS A 213 14.52 -11.77 -20.31
CA LYS A 213 14.99 -11.86 -21.70
C LYS A 213 13.82 -11.89 -22.69
N SER A 214 12.70 -12.53 -22.33
CA SER A 214 11.52 -12.66 -23.19
C SER A 214 10.75 -11.34 -23.27
N ILE A 215 10.44 -10.73 -22.13
CA ILE A 215 9.71 -9.45 -22.07
C ILE A 215 10.48 -8.34 -22.81
N SER A 216 11.80 -8.27 -22.60
CA SER A 216 12.64 -7.23 -23.19
C SER A 216 12.64 -7.26 -24.73
N LYS A 217 12.30 -8.38 -25.38
CA LYS A 217 12.19 -8.45 -26.86
C LYS A 217 11.11 -7.54 -27.43
N ASN A 218 10.10 -7.20 -26.64
CA ASN A 218 8.98 -6.34 -27.05
C ASN A 218 9.31 -4.84 -27.03
N PHE A 219 10.53 -4.46 -26.61
CA PHE A 219 10.93 -3.06 -26.45
C PHE A 219 12.11 -2.72 -27.37
N PRO A 220 12.04 -1.61 -28.12
CA PRO A 220 13.13 -1.18 -29.00
C PRO A 220 14.38 -0.73 -28.24
N HIS A 221 14.22 -0.12 -27.06
CA HIS A 221 15.31 0.33 -26.21
C HIS A 221 15.30 -0.46 -24.91
N LYS A 222 16.25 -1.40 -24.77
CA LYS A 222 16.26 -2.35 -23.64
C LYS A 222 17.61 -2.42 -22.99
N THR A 223 17.61 -2.44 -21.66
CA THR A 223 18.73 -2.91 -20.85
C THR A 223 18.25 -4.11 -20.06
N THR A 224 18.92 -5.26 -20.21
CA THR A 224 18.59 -6.50 -19.50
C THR A 224 19.81 -6.96 -18.72
N LEU A 225 19.67 -7.15 -17.40
CA LEU A 225 20.74 -7.65 -16.53
C LEU A 225 20.30 -8.94 -15.84
N THR A 226 21.19 -9.92 -15.76
CA THR A 226 20.94 -11.20 -15.09
C THR A 226 22.13 -11.68 -14.27
N GLY A 227 21.90 -12.56 -13.30
CA GLY A 227 22.98 -13.20 -12.55
C GLY A 227 23.88 -12.19 -11.84
N LYS A 228 25.18 -12.25 -12.14
CA LYS A 228 26.21 -11.41 -11.50
C LYS A 228 26.04 -9.93 -11.77
N ASP A 229 25.43 -9.59 -12.91
CA ASP A 229 25.25 -8.20 -13.34
C ASP A 229 23.95 -7.59 -12.77
N ALA A 230 23.03 -8.43 -12.29
CA ALA A 230 21.76 -7.99 -11.72
C ALA A 230 21.90 -7.60 -10.23
N LYS A 231 22.77 -6.66 -9.90
CA LYS A 231 23.03 -6.27 -8.49
C LYS A 231 22.07 -5.21 -7.98
N GLU A 232 21.76 -5.24 -6.69
CA GLU A 232 20.99 -4.21 -6.00
C GLU A 232 21.58 -2.80 -6.18
N THR A 233 22.92 -2.69 -6.20
CA THR A 233 23.63 -1.41 -6.41
C THR A 233 23.27 -0.77 -7.74
N VAL A 234 23.01 -1.56 -8.78
CA VAL A 234 22.60 -1.02 -10.09
C VAL A 234 21.28 -0.26 -9.96
N ILE A 235 20.30 -0.78 -9.22
CA ILE A 235 19.01 -0.08 -9.05
C ILE A 235 19.20 1.21 -8.23
N LYS A 236 20.04 1.17 -7.20
CA LYS A 236 20.26 2.33 -6.31
C LYS A 236 21.04 3.47 -6.98
N GLU A 237 21.97 3.14 -7.88
CA GLU A 237 22.89 4.10 -8.48
C GLU A 237 22.47 4.54 -9.88
N ARG A 238 21.66 3.75 -10.58
CA ARG A 238 21.23 4.06 -11.94
C ARG A 238 20.23 5.20 -11.95
N ASP A 239 20.43 6.11 -12.90
CA ASP A 239 19.41 7.07 -13.27
C ASP A 239 18.27 6.36 -14.03
N LEU A 240 17.09 6.34 -13.42
CA LEU A 240 15.87 5.77 -14.01
C LEU A 240 15.00 6.84 -14.69
N VAL A 241 15.46 8.09 -14.74
CA VAL A 241 14.80 9.15 -15.53
C VAL A 241 14.74 8.71 -16.99
N ASN A 242 13.58 8.89 -17.62
CA ASN A 242 13.25 8.40 -18.98
C ASN A 242 13.24 6.88 -19.16
N THR A 243 13.22 6.09 -18.09
CA THR A 243 12.91 4.66 -18.17
C THR A 243 11.40 4.47 -18.02
N GLY A 244 10.75 4.07 -19.11
CA GLY A 244 9.31 3.89 -19.17
C GLY A 244 8.80 2.67 -18.42
N VAL A 245 9.54 1.56 -18.48
CA VAL A 245 9.23 0.34 -17.74
C VAL A 245 10.45 -0.14 -16.97
N VAL A 246 10.29 -0.36 -15.66
CA VAL A 246 11.25 -1.08 -14.82
C VAL A 246 10.61 -2.42 -14.45
N HIS A 247 11.27 -3.52 -14.82
CA HIS A 247 10.79 -4.88 -14.53
C HIS A 247 11.86 -5.63 -13.73
N ILE A 248 11.50 -6.12 -12.54
CA ILE A 248 12.41 -6.82 -11.64
C ILE A 248 11.81 -8.18 -11.31
N ALA A 249 12.50 -9.24 -11.70
CA ALA A 249 12.15 -10.63 -11.41
C ALA A 249 13.22 -11.22 -10.46
N ALA A 250 12.97 -11.09 -9.16
CA ALA A 250 13.89 -11.51 -8.11
C ALA A 250 13.11 -12.02 -6.88
N HIS A 251 13.82 -12.59 -5.92
CA HIS A 251 13.24 -12.85 -4.59
C HIS A 251 12.98 -11.54 -3.85
N GLY A 252 11.81 -11.45 -3.21
CA GLY A 252 11.38 -10.33 -2.37
C GLY A 252 11.55 -10.56 -0.89
#